data_AF-G0R1K7-F1
#
_entry.id   AF-G0R1K7-F1
#
_cell.length_a   1.000
_cell.length_b   1.000
_cell.length_c   1.000
_cell.angle_alpha   90.00
_cell.angle_beta   90.00
_cell.angle_gamma   90.00
#
_symmetry.space_group_name_H-M   'P 1'
#
loop_
_entity.id
_entity.type
_entity.pdbx_description
1 polymer ?
#
loop_
_entity_poly.entity_id
_entity_poly.type
_entity_poly.pdbx_seq_one_letter_code
_entity_poly.pdbx_strand_id
1 'polypeptide(L)'
;KLYGEEEAKMKTYARLYGSQLPMILTIERNILAQPTRLPGEKQSLFGLQVLMNKYNEIGFEDFLGLEKPYVKQLSAHDRFLQSFD
;
A
#
# COMPACT_ATOMS: atom_id res chain seq x y z
N LYS A 1 0.99 -14.00 7.98
CA LYS A 1 1.36 -12.93 8.95
C LYS A 1 2.43 -12.07 8.29
N LEU A 2 2.05 -10.96 7.63
CA LEU A 2 2.97 -10.13 6.84
C LEU A 2 4.20 -9.64 7.63
N TYR A 3 4.01 -9.39 8.93
CA TYR A 3 5.08 -8.94 9.84
C TYR A 3 6.13 -10.02 10.17
N GLY A 4 5.77 -11.31 10.16
CA GLY A 4 6.69 -12.37 10.59
C GLY A 4 7.82 -12.65 9.60
N GLU A 5 7.53 -12.57 8.30
CA GLU A 5 8.54 -12.76 7.25
C GLU A 5 9.52 -11.59 7.20
N GLU A 6 9.03 -10.38 7.43
CA GLU A 6 9.85 -9.19 7.46
C GLU A 6 10.80 -9.18 8.67
N GLU A 7 10.29 -9.52 9.86
CA GLU A 7 11.10 -9.69 11.06
C GLU A 7 12.19 -10.74 10.87
N ALA A 8 11.87 -11.85 10.21
CA ALA A 8 12.85 -12.90 9.88
C ALA A 8 13.95 -12.37 8.94
N LYS A 9 13.59 -11.60 7.91
CA LYS A 9 14.57 -10.96 6.98
C LYS A 9 15.44 -9.95 7.72
N MET A 10 14.86 -9.07 8.54
CA MET A 10 15.61 -8.09 9.34
C MET A 10 16.58 -8.74 10.30
N LYS A 11 16.18 -9.85 10.93
CA LYS A 11 17.07 -10.65 11.79
C LYS A 11 18.21 -11.29 11.01
N THR A 12 17.97 -11.67 9.76
CA THR A 12 19.00 -12.21 8.85
C THR A 12 19.99 -11.12 8.46
N TYR A 13 19.50 -9.93 8.10
CA TYR A 13 20.35 -8.78 7.82
C TYR A 13 21.19 -8.34 9.01
N ALA A 14 20.61 -8.35 10.22
CA ALA A 14 21.34 -8.07 11.46
C ALA A 14 22.52 -9.03 11.69
N ARG A 15 22.34 -10.31 11.35
CA ARG A 15 23.37 -11.34 11.50
C ARG A 15 24.49 -11.21 10.45
N LEU A 16 24.16 -10.83 9.22
CA LEU A 16 25.12 -10.76 8.11
C LEU A 16 25.91 -9.46 8.08
N TYR A 17 25.22 -8.34 8.33
CA TYR A 17 25.76 -6.99 8.10
C TYR A 17 25.81 -6.16 9.39
N GLY A 18 25.53 -6.78 10.53
CA GLY A 18 25.43 -6.10 11.82
C GLY A 18 24.10 -5.36 12.00
N SER A 19 23.92 -4.78 13.19
CA SER A 19 22.68 -4.09 13.59
C SER A 19 22.41 -2.79 12.82
N GLN A 20 23.42 -2.24 12.13
CA GLN A 20 23.32 -0.98 11.39
C GLN A 20 22.40 -1.09 10.17
N LEU A 21 22.54 -2.15 9.36
CA LEU A 21 21.76 -2.30 8.13
C LEU A 21 20.24 -2.34 8.35
N PRO A 22 19.68 -3.17 9.25
CA PRO A 22 18.24 -3.17 9.49
C PRO A 22 17.75 -1.82 10.03
N MET A 23 18.57 -1.11 10.81
CA MET A 23 18.25 0.23 11.31
C MET A 23 18.10 1.25 10.18
N ILE A 24 19.05 1.26 9.23
CA ILE A 24 19.00 2.13 8.04
C ILE A 24 17.75 1.82 7.21
N LEU A 25 17.46 0.54 6.96
CA LEU A 25 16.28 0.12 6.20
C LEU A 25 14.96 0.56 6.87
N THR A 26 14.89 0.51 8.21
CA THR A 26 13.72 1.05 8.93
C THR A 26 13.59 2.57 8.81
N ILE A 27 14.72 3.30 8.81
CA ILE A 27 14.72 4.76 8.63
C ILE A 27 14.25 5.12 7.22
N GLU A 28 14.84 4.50 6.19
CA GLU A 28 14.48 4.72 4.79
C GLU A 28 13.00 4.42 4.52
N ARG A 29 12.50 3.32 5.09
CA ARG A 29 11.08 2.99 5.04
C ARG A 29 10.22 4.09 5.64
N ASN A 30 10.54 4.57 6.85
CA ASN A 30 9.75 5.59 7.52
C ASN A 30 9.76 6.92 6.77
N ILE A 31 10.85 7.25 6.07
CA ILE A 31 10.93 8.42 5.20
C ILE A 31 10.02 8.24 3.98
N LEU A 32 10.11 7.09 3.29
CA LEU A 32 9.30 6.83 2.10
C LEU A 32 7.82 6.58 2.42
N ALA A 33 7.50 6.21 3.65
CA ALA A 33 6.14 6.04 4.15
C ALA A 33 5.45 7.36 4.52
N GLN A 34 6.19 8.48 4.57
CA GLN A 34 5.64 9.81 4.81
C GLN A 34 5.29 10.48 3.48
N PRO A 35 4.03 10.47 3.03
CA PRO A 35 3.62 11.22 1.86
C PRO A 35 3.57 12.72 2.21
N THR A 36 4.67 13.45 1.99
CA THR A 36 4.68 14.91 2.05
C THR A 36 4.23 15.48 0.71
N ARG A 37 2.92 15.65 0.55
CA ARG A 37 2.35 16.40 -0.59
C ARG A 37 1.58 17.61 -0.10
N LEU A 38 1.43 18.59 -0.99
CA LEU A 38 0.63 19.78 -0.74
C LEU A 38 -0.80 19.37 -0.34
N PRO A 39 -1.48 20.16 0.52
CA PRO A 39 -2.87 19.93 0.86
C PRO A 39 -3.73 19.82 -0.40
N GLY A 40 -4.45 18.72 -0.55
CA GLY A 40 -5.30 18.43 -1.72
C GLY A 40 -4.75 17.39 -2.68
N GLU A 41 -3.44 17.11 -2.64
CA GLU A 41 -2.86 16.09 -3.52
C GLU A 41 -2.93 14.68 -2.96
N LYS A 42 -3.29 13.73 -3.84
CA LYS A 42 -3.39 12.31 -3.50
C LYS A 42 -2.03 11.82 -3.01
N GLN A 43 -2.00 11.38 -1.75
CA GLN A 43 -0.84 10.74 -1.15
C GLN A 43 -0.49 9.47 -1.94
N SER A 44 0.80 9.21 -2.15
CA SER A 44 1.28 8.04 -2.89
C SER A 44 2.42 7.38 -2.13
N LEU A 45 2.30 6.06 -1.93
CA LEU A 45 3.34 5.20 -1.35
C LEU A 45 4.27 4.61 -2.43
N PHE A 46 4.28 5.19 -3.63
CA PHE A 46 5.03 4.67 -4.78
C PHE A 46 6.51 4.43 -4.47
N GLY A 47 7.20 5.41 -3.85
CA GLY A 47 8.60 5.26 -3.50
C GLY A 47 8.85 4.09 -2.53
N LEU A 48 7.96 3.91 -1.56
CA LEU A 48 8.03 2.79 -0.63
C LEU A 48 7.80 1.44 -1.32
N GLN A 49 6.84 1.36 -2.24
CA GLN A 49 6.55 0.15 -3.00
C GLN A 49 7.72 -0.26 -3.89
N VAL A 50 8.41 0.70 -4.51
CA VAL A 50 9.63 0.47 -5.29
C VAL A 50 10.75 -0.06 -4.39
N LEU A 51 11.01 0.59 -3.25
CA LEU A 51 12.07 0.14 -2.32
C LEU A 51 11.82 -1.28 -1.81
N MET A 52 10.56 -1.61 -1.50
CA MET A 52 10.19 -2.93 -1.02
C MET A 52 10.14 -4.00 -2.12
N ASN A 53 10.44 -3.65 -3.38
CA ASN A 53 10.28 -4.49 -4.57
C ASN A 53 8.86 -5.06 -4.72
N LYS A 54 7.86 -4.33 -4.21
CA LYS A 54 6.43 -4.69 -4.28
C LYS A 54 5.71 -4.03 -5.45
N TYR A 55 6.39 -3.17 -6.20
CA TYR A 55 5.82 -2.49 -7.35
C TYR A 55 5.30 -3.46 -8.43
N ASN A 56 6.00 -4.58 -8.63
CA ASN A 56 5.62 -5.60 -9.60
C ASN A 56 4.72 -6.69 -9.01
N GLU A 57 4.43 -6.64 -7.71
CA GLU A 57 3.57 -7.60 -7.04
C GLU A 57 2.13 -7.10 -7.09
N ILE A 58 1.24 -7.88 -7.73
CA ILE A 58 -0.19 -7.61 -7.69
C ILE A 58 -0.70 -8.17 -6.35
N GLY A 59 -0.95 -7.28 -5.39
CA GLY A 59 -1.65 -7.61 -4.16
C GLY A 59 -3.11 -8.04 -4.42
N PHE A 60 -3.73 -8.69 -3.45
CA PHE A 60 -5.14 -9.09 -3.53
C PHE A 60 -6.02 -7.89 -3.91
N GLU A 61 -6.64 -8.01 -5.08
CA GLU A 61 -7.50 -7.07 -5.81
C GLU A 61 -7.36 -5.57 -5.44
N ASP A 62 -6.46 -4.88 -6.16
CA ASP A 62 -6.49 -3.42 -6.27
C ASP A 62 -7.68 -3.00 -7.15
N PHE A 63 -8.81 -2.70 -6.51
CA PHE A 63 -9.96 -2.18 -7.24
C PHE A 63 -9.67 -0.74 -7.64
N LEU A 64 -9.24 -0.55 -8.90
CA LEU A 64 -9.00 0.72 -9.59
C LEU A 64 -10.00 1.84 -9.22
N GLY A 65 -9.82 2.47 -8.06
CA GLY A 65 -10.73 3.49 -7.51
C GLY A 65 -12.15 3.02 -7.18
N LEU A 66 -12.45 1.73 -7.12
CA LEU A 66 -13.78 1.23 -6.77
C LEU A 66 -13.80 0.87 -5.28
N GLU A 67 -14.23 1.83 -4.46
CA GLU A 67 -14.61 1.54 -3.07
C GLU A 67 -15.78 0.55 -3.09
N LYS A 68 -15.47 -0.76 -2.99
CA LYS A 68 -16.41 -1.89 -2.93
C LYS A 68 -16.91 -2.41 -4.31
N PRO A 69 -16.09 -3.18 -5.03
CA PRO A 69 -16.45 -3.81 -6.31
C PRO A 69 -17.60 -4.84 -6.21
N TYR A 70 -17.82 -5.40 -5.00
CA TYR A 70 -18.87 -6.38 -4.73
C TYR A 70 -20.22 -5.71 -4.48
N VAL A 71 -20.24 -4.37 -4.34
CA VAL A 71 -21.48 -3.61 -4.36
C VAL A 71 -21.91 -3.54 -5.81
N LYS A 72 -22.93 -4.32 -6.15
CA LYS A 72 -23.58 -4.31 -7.45
C LYS A 72 -23.86 -2.85 -7.82
N GLN A 73 -23.09 -2.28 -8.73
CA GLN A 73 -23.38 -0.96 -9.24
C GLN A 73 -24.74 -1.06 -9.93
N LEU A 74 -25.74 -0.35 -9.39
CA LEU A 74 -27.05 -0.26 -10.01
C LEU A 74 -26.87 0.23 -11.44
N SER A 75 -27.55 -0.42 -12.39
CA SER A 75 -27.61 0.08 -13.75
C SER A 75 -28.12 1.53 -13.73
N ALA A 76 -27.71 2.35 -14.70
CA ALA A 76 -28.21 3.72 -14.82
C ALA A 76 -29.76 3.76 -14.82
N HIS A 77 -30.40 2.71 -15.33
CA HIS A 77 -31.84 2.51 -15.28
C HIS A 77 -32.38 2.33 -13.84
N ASP A 78 -31.77 1.43 -13.07
CA ASP A 78 -32.21 1.15 -11.70
C ASP A 78 -32.01 2.36 -10.78
N ARG A 79 -30.94 3.13 -11.00
CA ARG A 79 -30.66 4.38 -10.28
C ARG A 79 -31.67 5.49 -10.59
N PHE A 80 -32.14 5.55 -11.84
CA PHE A 80 -33.17 6.50 -12.26
C PHE A 80 -34.49 6.21 -11.55
N LEU A 81 -34.92 4.95 -11.50
CA LEU A 81 -36.16 4.56 -10.83
C LEU A 81 -36.15 4.91 -9.34
N GLN A 82 -35.01 4.69 -8.66
CA GLN A 82 -34.86 4.98 -7.23
C GLN A 82 -34.87 6.48 -6.88
N SER A 83 -34.75 7.38 -7.86
CA SER A 83 -34.77 8.84 -7.63
C SER A 83 -36.17 9.45 -7.57
N PHE A 84 -37.20 8.67 -7.88
CA PHE A 84 -38.60 9.11 -7.89
C PHE A 84 -39.45 8.51 -6.74
N ASP A 85 -38.84 7.71 -5.87
CA ASP A 85 -39.38 7.35 -4.55
C ASP A 85 -38.93 8.38 -3.49
#